data_AF-A0A938T2S5-F1
#
_entry.id   AF-A0A938T2S5-F1
#
_cell.length_a   1.000
_cell.length_b   1.000
_cell.length_c   1.000
_cell.angle_alpha   90.00
_cell.angle_beta   90.00
_cell.angle_gamma   90.00
#
_symmetry.space_group_name_H-M   'P 1'
#
loop_
_entity.id
_entity.type
_entity.pdbx_description
1 polymer ?
#
loop_
_entity_poly.entity_id
_entity_poly.type
_entity_poly.pdbx_seq_one_letter_code
_entity_poly.pdbx_strand_id
1 'polypeptide(L)'
;MHAIDWVRSAGEFLERFGIDNAIREAELIVAHCLKSDRVALYKDNPAISEEQEEQLTAFLIRRSKREPLHYILGYVEFYGLKIKIGKGVLIPRPETELLVEETIKTITSYKLQVTSKDKDSSLSILDLCTGSGCVALALARKIPDADVYGTDTSEIA
;
A
#
# COMPACT_ATOMS: atom_id res chain seq x y z
N MET A 1 -23.47 15.04 -5.54
CA MET A 1 -22.76 14.88 -6.83
C MET A 1 -22.42 13.40 -7.03
N HIS A 2 -22.19 12.88 -8.25
CA HIS A 2 -21.85 11.45 -8.44
C HIS A 2 -20.33 11.22 -8.40
N ALA A 3 -19.91 9.98 -8.19
CA ALA A 3 -18.51 9.61 -8.01
C ALA A 3 -17.59 10.09 -9.14
N ILE A 4 -17.99 9.92 -10.41
CA ILE A 4 -17.17 10.34 -11.56
C ILE A 4 -17.04 11.86 -11.63
N ASP A 5 -18.10 12.61 -11.31
CA ASP A 5 -18.06 14.07 -11.25
C ASP A 5 -17.11 14.55 -10.16
N TRP A 6 -17.15 13.88 -9.00
CA TRP A 6 -16.22 14.12 -7.90
C TRP A 6 -14.76 13.82 -8.28
N VAL A 7 -14.49 12.71 -8.98
CA VAL A 7 -13.14 12.38 -9.46
C VAL A 7 -12.60 13.49 -10.36
N ARG A 8 -13.41 14.02 -11.29
CA ARG A 8 -13.00 15.12 -12.17
C ARG A 8 -12.70 16.39 -11.38
N SER A 9 -13.65 16.83 -10.54
CA SER A 9 -13.51 18.03 -9.70
C SER A 9 -12.32 17.95 -8.76
N ALA A 10 -12.12 16.80 -8.11
CA ALA A 10 -10.97 16.53 -7.25
C ALA A 10 -9.65 16.53 -8.04
N GLY A 11 -9.64 15.96 -9.26
CA GLY A 11 -8.49 15.98 -10.15
C GLY A 11 -8.06 17.40 -10.52
N GLU A 12 -9.00 18.22 -10.98
CA GLU A 12 -8.78 19.65 -11.27
C GLU A 12 -8.30 20.41 -10.03
N PHE A 13 -8.89 20.11 -8.87
CA PHE A 13 -8.46 20.70 -7.60
C PHE A 13 -6.98 20.38 -7.33
N LEU A 14 -6.58 19.11 -7.40
CA LEU A 14 -5.20 18.69 -7.11
C LEU A 14 -4.20 19.20 -8.16
N GLU A 15 -4.58 19.28 -9.43
CA GLU A 15 -3.75 19.82 -10.50
C GLU A 15 -3.35 21.29 -10.24
N ARG A 16 -4.28 22.11 -9.72
CA ARG A 16 -3.97 23.50 -9.33
C ARG A 16 -2.93 23.63 -8.22
N PHE A 17 -2.73 22.57 -7.42
CA PHE A 17 -1.66 22.50 -6.41
C PHE A 17 -0.38 21.83 -6.93
N GLY A 18 -0.31 21.52 -8.23
CA GLY A 18 0.85 20.91 -8.89
C GLY A 18 1.06 19.45 -8.52
N ILE A 19 -0.02 18.72 -8.21
CA ILE A 19 0.04 17.28 -7.95
C ILE A 19 0.14 16.53 -9.28
N ASP A 20 1.21 15.74 -9.44
CA ASP A 20 1.37 14.88 -10.61
C ASP A 20 0.33 13.73 -10.59
N ASN A 21 -0.13 13.31 -11.77
CA ASN A 21 -1.17 12.29 -11.90
C ASN A 21 -2.45 12.60 -11.09
N ALA A 22 -2.80 13.88 -10.95
CA ALA A 22 -3.91 14.38 -10.12
C ALA A 22 -5.21 13.59 -10.27
N ILE A 23 -5.62 13.27 -11.51
CA ILE A 23 -6.85 12.52 -11.77
C ILE A 23 -6.80 11.10 -11.18
N ARG A 24 -5.65 10.43 -11.28
CA ARG A 24 -5.45 9.07 -10.76
C ARG A 24 -5.42 9.07 -9.24
N GLU A 25 -4.82 10.08 -8.62
CA GLU A 25 -4.85 10.21 -7.16
C GLU A 25 -6.26 10.54 -6.67
N ALA A 26 -7.01 11.39 -7.38
CA ALA A 26 -8.41 11.68 -7.08
C ALA A 26 -9.28 10.42 -7.13
N GLU A 27 -9.10 9.57 -8.16
CA GLU A 27 -9.76 8.26 -8.22
C GLU A 27 -9.47 7.40 -6.99
N LEU A 28 -8.22 7.33 -6.55
CA LEU A 28 -7.82 6.55 -5.38
C LEU A 28 -8.44 7.10 -4.08
N ILE A 29 -8.50 8.42 -3.93
CA ILE A 29 -9.14 9.09 -2.79
C ILE A 29 -10.65 8.81 -2.78
N VAL A 30 -11.31 8.92 -3.93
CA VAL A 30 -12.76 8.67 -4.05
C VAL A 30 -13.08 7.21 -3.78
N ALA A 31 -12.35 6.28 -4.39
CA ALA A 31 -12.51 4.84 -4.15
C ALA A 31 -12.32 4.49 -2.67
N HIS A 32 -11.31 5.08 -2.03
CA HIS A 32 -11.04 4.88 -0.62
C HIS A 32 -12.19 5.35 0.28
N CYS A 33 -12.69 6.57 0.07
CA CYS A 33 -13.80 7.12 0.85
C CYS A 33 -15.07 6.27 0.70
N LEU A 34 -15.35 5.80 -0.52
CA LEU A 34 -16.51 4.96 -0.82
C LEU A 34 -16.33 3.49 -0.44
N LYS A 35 -15.14 3.10 0.03
CA LYS A 35 -14.77 1.70 0.33
C LYS A 35 -15.03 0.76 -0.86
N SER A 36 -14.80 1.26 -2.06
CA SER A 36 -15.00 0.54 -3.33
C SER A 36 -13.69 0.45 -4.11
N ASP A 37 -13.68 -0.34 -5.18
CA ASP A 37 -12.58 -0.34 -6.14
C ASP A 37 -12.85 0.64 -7.30
N ARG A 38 -11.79 0.95 -8.07
CA ARG A 38 -11.88 1.87 -9.21
C ARG A 38 -12.86 1.38 -10.28
N VAL A 39 -12.99 0.08 -10.50
CA VAL A 39 -13.87 -0.48 -11.52
C VAL A 39 -15.33 -0.23 -11.15
N ALA A 40 -15.68 -0.42 -9.88
CA ALA A 40 -17.01 -0.15 -9.34
C ALA A 40 -17.38 1.33 -9.47
N LEU A 41 -16.42 2.26 -9.28
CA LEU A 41 -16.70 3.70 -9.48
C LEU A 41 -17.22 4.01 -10.87
N TYR A 42 -16.58 3.46 -11.91
CA TYR A 42 -16.96 3.73 -13.30
C TYR A 42 -18.22 2.98 -13.72
N LYS A 43 -18.41 1.77 -13.20
CA LYS A 43 -19.56 0.93 -13.52
C LYS A 43 -20.84 1.44 -12.86
N ASP A 44 -20.78 1.72 -11.56
CA ASP A 44 -21.96 1.97 -10.74
C ASP A 44 -22.20 3.47 -10.52
N ASN A 45 -21.14 4.30 -10.68
CA ASN A 45 -21.15 5.76 -10.53
C ASN A 45 -22.06 6.25 -9.39
N PRO A 46 -21.84 5.80 -8.14
CA PRO A 46 -22.78 6.05 -7.05
C PRO A 46 -22.87 7.54 -6.72
N ALA A 47 -24.03 7.95 -6.18
CA ALA A 47 -24.18 9.26 -5.57
C ALA A 47 -23.35 9.34 -4.28
N ILE A 48 -22.72 10.50 -4.06
CA ILE A 48 -21.93 10.78 -2.86
C ILE A 48 -22.83 11.47 -1.82
N SER A 49 -22.79 10.99 -0.57
CA SER A 49 -23.51 11.58 0.56
C SER A 49 -22.76 12.80 1.12
N GLU A 50 -23.45 13.68 1.85
CA GLU A 50 -22.83 14.86 2.49
C GLU A 50 -21.65 14.47 3.39
N GLU A 51 -21.79 13.40 4.19
CA GLU A 51 -20.70 12.87 5.02
C GLU A 51 -19.46 12.47 4.19
N GLN A 52 -19.68 11.83 3.04
CA GLN A 52 -18.59 11.46 2.14
C GLN A 52 -17.99 12.69 1.46
N GLU A 53 -18.77 13.70 1.10
CA GLU A 53 -18.27 14.97 0.57
C GLU A 53 -17.35 15.68 1.58
N GLU A 54 -17.70 15.68 2.87
CA GLU A 54 -16.86 16.20 3.95
C GLU A 54 -15.54 15.41 4.07
N GLN A 55 -15.61 14.08 4.06
CA GLN A 55 -14.42 13.21 4.13
C GLN A 55 -13.50 13.41 2.93
N LEU A 56 -14.04 13.45 1.72
CA LEU A 56 -13.29 13.70 0.49
C LEU A 56 -12.59 15.05 0.54
N THR A 57 -13.31 16.08 0.96
CA THR A 57 -12.75 17.44 1.10
C THR A 57 -11.57 17.44 2.09
N ALA A 58 -11.70 16.75 3.23
CA ALA A 58 -10.61 16.62 4.19
C ALA A 58 -9.37 15.91 3.59
N PHE A 59 -9.58 14.84 2.81
CA PHE A 59 -8.48 14.15 2.13
C PHE A 59 -7.80 15.03 1.07
N LEU A 60 -8.57 15.76 0.28
CA LEU A 60 -8.03 16.66 -0.75
C LEU A 60 -7.23 17.82 -0.15
N ILE A 61 -7.70 18.39 0.97
CA ILE A 61 -6.97 19.44 1.71
C ILE A 61 -5.64 18.93 2.25
N ARG A 62 -5.61 17.69 2.77
CA ARG A 62 -4.35 17.06 3.20
C ARG A 62 -3.43 16.87 1.99
N ARG A 63 -3.97 16.36 0.88
CA ARG A 63 -3.18 16.08 -0.32
C ARG A 63 -2.61 17.34 -0.98
N SER A 64 -3.38 18.42 -1.04
CA SER A 64 -2.94 19.71 -1.59
C SER A 64 -1.78 20.32 -0.81
N LYS A 65 -1.67 20.01 0.49
CA LYS A 65 -0.52 20.35 1.34
C LYS A 65 0.68 19.42 1.16
N ARG A 66 0.70 18.62 0.09
CA ARG A 66 1.77 17.66 -0.26
C ARG A 66 1.93 16.51 0.74
N GLU A 67 0.93 16.25 1.59
CA GLU A 67 0.94 15.03 2.38
C GLU A 67 0.90 13.80 1.44
N PRO A 68 1.77 12.79 1.63
CA PRO A 68 1.80 11.62 0.76
C PRO A 68 0.44 10.91 0.70
N LEU A 69 -0.02 10.57 -0.51
CA LEU A 69 -1.31 9.93 -0.72
C LEU A 69 -1.50 8.71 0.18
N HIS A 70 -0.53 7.81 0.23
CA HIS A 70 -0.65 6.57 1.02
C HIS A 70 -0.76 6.79 2.53
N TYR A 71 -0.26 7.92 3.07
CA TYR A 71 -0.50 8.28 4.47
C TYR A 71 -1.93 8.83 4.69
N ILE A 72 -2.52 9.45 3.67
CA ILE A 72 -3.92 9.88 3.69
C ILE A 72 -4.83 8.64 3.66
N LEU A 73 -4.53 7.68 2.77
CA LEU A 73 -5.26 6.42 2.66
C LEU A 73 -4.99 5.46 3.84
N GLY A 74 -3.86 5.63 4.53
CA GLY A 74 -3.41 4.78 5.63
C GLY A 74 -2.85 3.41 5.21
N TYR A 75 -2.64 3.20 3.92
CA TYR A 75 -2.08 1.95 3.38
C TYR A 75 -1.40 2.15 2.03
N VAL A 76 -0.58 1.16 1.66
CA VAL A 76 -0.11 0.92 0.30
C VAL A 76 -0.35 -0.54 -0.08
N GLU A 77 -0.46 -0.81 -1.37
CA GLU A 77 -0.42 -2.18 -1.88
C GLU A 77 1.04 -2.55 -2.19
N PHE A 78 1.47 -3.71 -1.70
CA PHE A 78 2.81 -4.23 -1.93
C PHE A 78 2.75 -5.75 -2.07
N TYR A 79 3.21 -6.29 -3.19
CA TYR A 79 3.24 -7.71 -3.49
C TYR A 79 1.88 -8.43 -3.31
N GLY A 80 0.79 -7.74 -3.65
CA GLY A 80 -0.59 -8.21 -3.48
C GLY A 80 -1.12 -8.14 -2.03
N LEU A 81 -0.37 -7.53 -1.11
CA LEU A 81 -0.78 -7.28 0.26
C LEU A 81 -1.16 -5.81 0.45
N LYS A 82 -2.14 -5.55 1.32
CA LYS A 82 -2.49 -4.21 1.79
C LYS A 82 -1.74 -3.92 3.09
N ILE A 83 -0.64 -3.19 2.98
CA ILE A 83 0.24 -2.87 4.11
C ILE A 83 -0.23 -1.57 4.76
N LYS A 84 -0.57 -1.63 6.05
CA LYS A 84 -0.91 -0.44 6.84
C LYS A 84 0.34 0.43 6.98
N ILE A 85 0.21 1.72 6.71
CA ILE A 85 1.31 2.68 6.85
C ILE A 85 0.85 3.97 7.52
N GLY A 86 1.80 4.76 7.98
CA GLY A 86 1.53 6.06 8.59
C GLY A 86 2.77 6.95 8.58
N LYS A 87 2.61 8.16 9.12
CA LYS A 87 3.70 9.12 9.23
C LYS A 87 4.88 8.52 9.99
N GLY A 88 6.07 8.60 9.40
CA GLY A 88 7.31 8.06 9.98
C GLY A 88 7.69 6.68 9.44
N VAL A 89 6.77 5.96 8.78
CA VAL A 89 7.03 4.67 8.16
C VAL A 89 7.30 4.87 6.67
N LEU A 90 8.39 4.32 6.14
CA LEU A 90 8.69 4.37 4.71
C LEU A 90 7.50 3.84 3.90
N ILE A 91 7.08 4.55 2.86
CA ILE A 91 6.10 4.05 1.89
C ILE A 91 6.82 3.06 0.96
N PRO A 92 6.44 1.77 0.96
CA PRO A 92 6.99 0.77 0.03
C PRO A 92 7.02 1.24 -1.41
N ARG A 93 8.12 0.95 -2.10
CA ARG A 93 8.31 1.30 -3.51
C ARG A 93 8.05 0.06 -4.38
N PRO A 94 7.42 0.21 -5.56
CA PRO A 94 7.19 -0.92 -6.47
C PRO A 94 8.47 -1.69 -6.79
N GLU A 95 9.59 -0.99 -6.94
CA GLU A 95 10.89 -1.58 -7.23
C GLU A 95 11.38 -2.51 -6.10
N THR A 96 10.92 -2.31 -4.86
CA THR A 96 11.26 -3.19 -3.73
C THR A 96 10.60 -4.57 -3.86
N GLU A 97 9.57 -4.74 -4.70
CA GLU A 97 9.01 -6.06 -5.00
C GLU A 97 10.03 -6.96 -5.70
N LEU A 98 10.96 -6.39 -6.48
CA LEU A 98 12.04 -7.14 -7.12
C LEU A 98 12.95 -7.81 -6.08
N LEU A 99 13.16 -7.20 -4.92
CA LEU A 99 13.95 -7.80 -3.84
C LEU A 99 13.27 -9.07 -3.31
N VAL A 100 11.94 -9.04 -3.16
CA VAL A 100 11.16 -10.21 -2.73
C VAL A 100 11.28 -11.32 -3.78
N GLU A 101 11.14 -10.99 -5.07
CA GLU A 101 11.27 -11.95 -6.16
C GLU A 101 12.65 -12.60 -6.21
N GLU A 102 13.72 -11.81 -6.16
CA GLU A 102 15.09 -12.33 -6.19
C GLU A 102 15.42 -13.17 -4.96
N THR A 103 14.86 -12.82 -3.80
CA THR A 103 15.01 -13.61 -2.57
C THR A 103 14.36 -14.99 -2.73
N ILE A 104 13.11 -15.05 -3.25
CA ILE A 104 12.41 -16.32 -3.52
C ILE A 104 13.18 -17.16 -4.55
N LYS A 105 13.67 -16.53 -5.63
CA LYS A 105 14.49 -17.22 -6.64
C LYS A 105 15.74 -17.83 -6.01
N THR A 106 16.46 -17.05 -5.20
CA THR A 106 17.67 -17.49 -4.49
C THR A 106 17.38 -18.71 -3.61
N ILE A 107 16.37 -18.62 -2.74
CA ILE A 107 15.95 -19.72 -1.85
C ILE A 107 15.67 -21.00 -2.65
N THR A 108 14.92 -20.86 -3.76
CA THR A 108 14.55 -21.97 -4.63
C THR A 108 15.77 -22.58 -5.33
N SER A 109 16.62 -21.74 -5.93
CA SER A 109 17.80 -22.18 -6.70
C SER A 109 18.84 -22.89 -5.84
N TYR A 110 19.06 -22.42 -4.61
CA TYR A 110 19.99 -23.05 -3.67
C TYR A 110 19.37 -24.22 -2.89
N LYS A 111 18.10 -24.56 -3.14
CA LYS A 111 17.35 -25.62 -2.42
C LYS A 111 17.50 -25.49 -0.91
N LEU A 112 17.43 -24.25 -0.40
CA LEU A 112 17.44 -24.02 1.03
C LEU A 112 16.24 -24.77 1.64
N GLN A 113 16.43 -25.41 2.80
CA GLN A 113 15.41 -26.28 3.38
C GLN A 113 14.22 -25.43 3.85
N VAL A 114 13.10 -25.56 3.15
CA VAL A 114 11.84 -24.90 3.50
C VAL A 114 10.88 -25.88 4.20
N THR A 115 11.24 -27.16 4.38
CA THR A 115 10.29 -28.18 4.84
C THR A 115 10.23 -28.31 6.36
N SER A 116 9.03 -28.17 6.89
CA SER A 116 8.63 -28.22 8.31
C SER A 116 8.61 -29.63 8.96
N LYS A 117 9.25 -30.64 8.37
CA LYS A 117 9.26 -32.00 8.94
C LYS A 117 10.08 -32.12 10.22
N ASP A 118 11.10 -31.27 10.36
CA ASP A 118 11.84 -31.08 11.60
C ASP A 118 11.83 -29.57 11.92
N LYS A 119 11.22 -29.18 13.04
CA LYS A 119 11.13 -27.77 13.46
C LYS A 119 12.51 -27.12 13.70
N ASP A 120 13.55 -27.92 13.89
CA ASP A 120 14.92 -27.45 14.09
C ASP A 120 15.65 -27.09 12.76
N SER A 121 14.98 -27.23 11.60
CA SER A 121 15.57 -26.96 10.27
C SER A 121 14.73 -26.05 9.37
N SER A 122 13.83 -25.22 9.93
CA SER A 122 13.09 -24.23 9.14
C SER A 122 14.01 -23.13 8.61
N LEU A 123 13.76 -22.68 7.38
CA LEU A 123 14.45 -21.53 6.79
C LEU A 123 14.16 -20.29 7.63
N SER A 124 15.20 -19.68 8.20
CA SER A 124 15.10 -18.38 8.87
C SER A 124 15.50 -17.25 7.94
N ILE A 125 14.68 -16.21 7.85
CA ILE A 125 14.91 -15.02 7.02
C ILE A 125 14.87 -13.79 7.91
N LEU A 126 15.86 -12.90 7.78
CA LEU A 126 15.91 -11.63 8.50
C LEU A 126 15.82 -10.46 7.52
N ASP A 127 14.81 -9.62 7.69
CA ASP A 127 14.64 -8.33 7.02
C ASP A 127 15.16 -7.20 7.94
N LEU A 128 16.33 -6.69 7.60
CA LEU A 128 16.99 -5.60 8.34
C LEU A 128 16.47 -4.25 7.85
N CYS A 129 16.13 -3.36 8.79
CA CYS A 129 15.47 -2.09 8.51
C CYS A 129 14.11 -2.29 7.83
N THR A 130 13.28 -3.13 8.47
CA THR A 130 12.02 -3.64 7.88
C THR A 130 11.00 -2.54 7.58
N GLY A 131 11.11 -1.37 8.22
CA GLY A 131 10.21 -0.23 7.98
C GLY A 131 8.76 -0.64 8.13
N SER A 132 7.98 -0.57 7.05
CA SER A 132 6.57 -1.00 7.07
C SER A 132 6.36 -2.52 7.19
N GLY A 133 7.42 -3.31 7.29
CA GLY A 133 7.39 -4.77 7.22
C GLY A 133 7.11 -5.32 5.82
N CYS A 134 7.16 -4.51 4.76
CA CYS A 134 6.63 -4.90 3.45
C CYS A 134 7.33 -6.14 2.86
N VAL A 135 8.65 -6.21 2.95
CA VAL A 135 9.45 -7.35 2.48
C VAL A 135 9.23 -8.57 3.36
N ALA A 136 9.38 -8.42 4.68
CA ALA A 136 9.14 -9.50 5.63
C ALA A 136 7.74 -10.14 5.46
N LEU A 137 6.69 -9.33 5.39
CA LEU A 137 5.31 -9.79 5.23
C LEU A 137 5.09 -10.48 3.88
N ALA A 138 5.67 -9.95 2.79
CA ALA A 138 5.58 -10.57 1.48
C ALA A 138 6.27 -11.95 1.45
N LEU A 139 7.44 -12.07 2.07
CA LEU A 139 8.18 -13.33 2.17
C LEU A 139 7.44 -14.35 3.04
N ALA A 140 6.94 -13.95 4.22
CA ALA A 140 6.15 -14.81 5.09
C ALA A 140 4.88 -15.33 4.39
N ARG A 141 4.24 -14.50 3.56
CA ARG A 141 3.06 -14.89 2.78
C ARG A 141 3.37 -15.89 1.67
N LYS A 142 4.57 -15.82 1.09
CA LYS A 142 4.99 -16.60 -0.08
C LYS A 142 5.75 -17.86 0.29
N ILE A 143 6.32 -17.90 1.48
CA ILE A 143 7.10 -19.02 2.02
C ILE A 143 6.55 -19.36 3.42
N PRO A 144 5.37 -20.01 3.51
CA PRO A 144 4.65 -20.17 4.78
C PRO A 144 5.40 -20.99 5.84
N ASP A 145 6.34 -21.83 5.44
CA ASP A 145 7.15 -22.66 6.34
C ASP A 145 8.47 -21.99 6.77
N ALA A 146 8.74 -20.76 6.33
CA ALA A 146 9.91 -20.00 6.77
C ALA A 146 9.58 -19.13 7.99
N ASP A 147 10.53 -19.04 8.93
CA ASP A 147 10.49 -18.09 10.02
C ASP A 147 11.06 -16.75 9.55
N VAL A 148 10.19 -15.75 9.43
CA VAL A 148 10.59 -14.42 8.94
C VAL A 148 10.61 -13.42 10.09
N TYR A 149 11.78 -12.82 10.29
CA TYR A 149 12.02 -11.81 11.32
C TYR A 149 12.22 -10.45 10.65
N GLY A 150 11.59 -9.42 11.18
CA GLY A 150 11.83 -8.02 10.80
C GLY A 150 12.41 -7.26 11.98
N THR A 151 13.38 -6.38 11.74
CA THR A 151 13.92 -5.48 12.76
C THR A 151 14.13 -4.10 12.20
N ASP A 152 13.91 -3.08 13.03
CA ASP A 152 14.15 -1.68 12.70
C ASP A 152 14.66 -0.94 13.94
N THR A 153 15.36 0.17 13.68
CA THR A 153 15.80 1.10 14.74
C THR A 153 14.71 2.13 15.08
N SER A 154 13.76 2.34 14.17
CA SER A 154 12.61 3.21 14.37
C SER A 154 11.55 2.49 15.21
N GLU A 155 11.20 3.05 16.37
CA GLU A 155 10.10 2.51 17.21
C GLU A 155 8.72 2.57 16.53
N ILE A 156 8.56 3.43 15.53
CA ILE A 156 7.31 3.57 14.77
C ILE A 156 7.14 2.43 13.74
N ALA A 157 8.25 1.80 13.34
CA ALA A 157 8.28 0.78 12.29
C ALA A 157 7.81 -0.59 12.83
#